data_AF-A0A7T8QTV0-F1
#
_entry.id   AF-A0A7T8QTV0-F1
#
_cell.length_a   1.000
_cell.length_b   1.000
_cell.length_c   1.000
_cell.angle_alpha   90.00
_cell.angle_beta   90.00
_cell.angle_gamma   90.00
#
_symmetry.space_group_name_H-M   'P 1'
#
loop_
_entity.id
_entity.type
_entity.pdbx_description
1 polymer ?
#
loop_
_entity_poly.entity_id
_entity_poly.type
_entity_poly.pdbx_seq_one_letter_code
_entity_poly.pdbx_strand_id
1 'polypeptide(L)'
;NEHGSYLIRDSESRRNDYSLSLRDGDTVKHYRIRQLDEGGFFIARRTTFRSLQELVEHYGREADGLCVNLRKPCIQVRALTSIIYYALGPRFSL
;
A
#
# COMPACT_ATOMS: atom_id res chain seq x y z
N ASN A 1 -5.98 -7.17 -12.98
CA ASN A 1 -4.98 -6.25 -12.38
C ASN A 1 -3.89 -6.02 -13.40
N GLU A 2 -3.58 -4.75 -13.68
CA GLU A 2 -2.63 -4.31 -14.71
C GLU A 2 -1.24 -4.03 -14.09
N HIS A 3 -0.25 -3.71 -14.92
CA HIS A 3 1.05 -3.22 -14.45
C HIS A 3 0.88 -1.94 -13.61
N GLY A 4 1.54 -1.87 -12.46
CA GLY A 4 1.39 -0.80 -11.47
C GLY A 4 0.16 -0.96 -10.56
N SER A 5 -0.58 -2.06 -10.66
CA SER A 5 -1.67 -2.34 -9.72
C SER A 5 -1.11 -2.74 -8.35
N TYR A 6 -1.70 -2.21 -7.27
CA TYR A 6 -1.19 -2.42 -5.91
C TYR A 6 -2.28 -2.72 -4.87
N LEU A 7 -1.92 -3.39 -3.78
CA LEU A 7 -2.78 -3.53 -2.60
C LEU A 7 -1.95 -3.44 -1.32
N ILE A 8 -2.52 -2.83 -0.29
CA ILE A 8 -1.96 -2.82 1.05
C ILE A 8 -2.81 -3.76 1.92
N ARG A 9 -2.16 -4.66 2.65
CA ARG A 9 -2.80 -5.62 3.55
C ARG A 9 -2.11 -5.62 4.91
N ASP A 10 -2.83 -6.02 5.96
CA ASP A 10 -2.24 -6.25 7.29
C ASP A 10 -1.20 -7.36 7.26
N SER A 11 -0.15 -7.22 8.06
CA SER A 11 0.84 -8.27 8.27
C SER A 11 0.31 -9.27 9.30
N GLU A 12 -0.01 -10.48 8.85
CA GLU A 12 -0.47 -11.57 9.73
C GLU A 12 0.59 -11.98 10.77
N SER A 13 1.87 -11.69 10.51
CA SER A 13 2.98 -12.14 11.34
C SER A 13 3.40 -11.16 12.43
N ARG A 14 3.04 -9.87 12.34
CA ARG A 14 3.42 -8.86 13.33
C ARG A 14 2.33 -7.80 13.45
N ARG A 15 1.83 -7.62 14.68
CA ARG A 15 0.96 -6.48 15.02
C ARG A 15 1.68 -5.18 14.60
N ASN A 16 0.97 -4.32 13.87
CA ASN A 16 1.39 -2.99 13.41
C ASN A 16 2.29 -2.91 12.17
N ASP A 17 2.50 -4.00 11.44
CA ASP A 17 3.13 -3.94 10.11
C ASP A 17 2.08 -4.11 9.00
N TYR A 18 2.34 -3.48 7.85
CA TYR A 18 1.55 -3.66 6.63
C TYR A 18 2.42 -4.24 5.51
N SER A 19 1.78 -4.85 4.52
CA SER A 19 2.43 -5.35 3.31
C SER A 19 1.81 -4.72 2.08
N LEU A 20 2.63 -4.05 1.26
CA LEU A 20 2.29 -3.55 -0.06
C LEU A 20 2.63 -4.61 -1.11
N SER A 21 1.64 -5.09 -1.86
CA SER A 21 1.89 -5.96 -3.02
C SER A 21 1.71 -5.14 -4.29
N LEU A 22 2.71 -5.15 -5.16
CA LEU A 22 2.78 -4.35 -6.38
C LEU A 22 3.02 -5.25 -7.58
N ARG A 23 2.16 -5.12 -8.60
CA ARG A 23 2.29 -5.86 -9.87
C ARG A 23 3.22 -5.11 -10.82
N ASP A 24 4.29 -5.77 -11.21
CA ASP A 24 5.29 -5.34 -12.17
C ASP A 24 5.28 -6.31 -13.36
N GLY A 25 4.39 -6.04 -14.33
CA GLY A 25 4.11 -6.94 -15.44
C GLY A 25 3.45 -8.23 -14.97
N ASP A 26 4.13 -9.35 -15.19
CA ASP A 26 3.69 -10.69 -14.75
C ASP A 26 4.11 -11.03 -13.32
N THR A 27 5.05 -10.27 -12.74
CA THR A 27 5.57 -10.52 -11.39
C THR A 27 4.86 -9.66 -10.35
N VAL A 28 4.66 -10.20 -9.14
CA VAL A 28 4.19 -9.43 -7.98
C VAL A 28 5.34 -9.30 -6.98
N LYS A 29 5.65 -8.07 -6.60
CA LYS A 29 6.66 -7.76 -5.59
C LYS A 29 5.98 -7.31 -4.30
N HIS A 30 6.49 -7.81 -3.17
CA HIS A 30 5.94 -7.50 -1.86
C HIS A 30 6.93 -6.62 -1.08
N TYR A 31 6.47 -5.45 -0.67
CA TYR A 31 7.21 -4.51 0.16
C TYR A 31 6.59 -4.49 1.56
N ARG A 32 7.46 -4.46 2.57
CA ARG A 32 7.04 -4.34 3.95
C ARG A 32 6.94 -2.88 4.32
N ILE A 33 5.75 -2.46 4.76
CA ILE A 33 5.52 -1.16 5.36
C ILE A 33 5.61 -1.36 6.87
N ARG A 34 6.57 -0.68 7.49
CA ARG A 34 6.78 -0.71 8.94
C ARG A 34 6.22 0.55 9.57
N GLN A 35 5.71 0.41 10.79
CA GLN A 35 5.30 1.54 11.61
C GLN A 35 6.46 1.99 12.52
N LEU A 36 6.58 3.29 12.74
CA LEU A 36 7.49 3.89 13.72
C LEU A 36 6.82 3.96 15.09
N ASP A 37 7.62 3.91 16.15
CA ASP A 37 7.13 3.97 17.54
C ASP A 37 6.45 5.32 17.85
N GLU A 38 6.92 6.42 17.25
CA GLU A 38 6.35 7.78 17.38
C GLU A 38 5.15 8.04 16.43
N GLY A 39 4.71 7.00 15.70
CA GLY A 39 3.72 7.13 14.65
C GLY A 39 4.34 7.38 13.27
N GLY A 40 3.63 6.94 12.23
CA GLY A 40 4.06 7.03 10.83
C GLY A 40 4.56 5.70 10.25
N PHE A 41 4.74 5.69 8.93
CA PHE A 41 4.92 4.52 8.08
C PHE A 41 6.11 4.68 7.15
N PHE A 42 6.85 3.61 6.89
CA PHE A 42 7.92 3.62 5.89
C PHE A 42 8.11 2.25 5.24
N ILE A 43 8.52 2.25 3.97
CA ILE A 43 9.04 1.05 3.28
C ILE A 43 10.57 1.04 3.35
N ALA A 44 11.19 2.18 3.01
CA ALA A 44 12.61 2.42 3.16
C ALA A 44 12.83 3.45 4.28
N ARG A 45 13.79 3.21 5.18
CA ARG A 45 14.07 4.09 6.34
C ARG A 45 14.38 5.54 5.97
N ARG A 46 14.70 5.82 4.71
CA ARG A 46 15.00 7.16 4.18
C ARG A 46 13.77 8.05 4.05
N THR A 47 12.57 7.46 3.91
CA THR A 47 11.32 8.21 3.65
C THR A 47 10.24 7.71 4.59
N THR A 48 9.72 8.61 5.42
CA THR A 48 8.70 8.32 6.44
C THR A 48 7.45 9.16 6.16
N PHE A 49 6.28 8.56 6.31
CA PHE A 49 4.98 9.15 6.01
C PHE A 49 4.10 9.15 7.25
N ARG A 50 3.22 10.13 7.41
CA ARG A 50 2.32 10.18 8.57
C ARG A 50 1.14 9.22 8.43
N SER A 51 0.73 8.95 7.19
CA SER A 51 -0.36 8.04 6.87
C SER A 51 -0.01 7.11 5.71
N LEU A 52 -0.72 5.99 5.59
CA LEU A 52 -0.63 5.11 4.42
C LEU A 52 -1.06 5.82 3.13
N GLN A 53 -1.95 6.81 3.24
CA GLN A 53 -2.38 7.61 2.08
C GLN A 53 -1.21 8.44 1.52
N GLU A 54 -0.48 9.16 2.38
CA GLU A 54 0.70 9.91 1.97
C GLU A 54 1.77 9.00 1.34
N LEU A 55 1.95 7.80 1.91
CA LEU A 55 2.84 6.79 1.36
C LEU A 55 2.41 6.40 -0.06
N VAL A 56 1.12 6.15 -0.27
CA VAL A 56 0.58 5.77 -1.59
C VAL A 56 0.72 6.93 -2.59
N GLU A 57 0.43 8.15 -2.18
CA GLU A 57 0.54 9.33 -3.03
C GLU A 57 1.99 9.57 -3.48
N HIS A 58 2.95 9.46 -2.56
CA HIS A 58 4.38 9.55 -2.87
C HIS A 58 4.81 8.50 -3.88
N TYR A 59 4.55 7.22 -3.57
CA TYR A 59 4.94 6.11 -4.44
C TYR A 59 4.15 6.04 -5.75
N GLY A 60 3.03 6.77 -5.85
CA GLY A 60 2.32 7.00 -7.10
C GLY A 60 3.01 8.01 -8.00
N ARG A 61 3.59 9.07 -7.42
CA ARG A 61 4.32 10.11 -8.16
C ARG A 61 5.74 9.67 -8.51
N GLU A 62 6.46 9.07 -7.57
CA GLU A 62 7.85 8.64 -7.73
C GLU A 62 8.05 7.25 -7.13
N ALA A 63 8.69 6.34 -7.87
CA ALA A 63 8.89 4.98 -7.37
C ALA A 63 9.82 4.93 -6.15
N ASP A 64 10.79 5.86 -6.01
CA ASP A 64 11.69 6.01 -4.85
C ASP A 64 12.23 4.67 -4.26
N GLY A 65 12.65 3.76 -5.16
CA GLY A 65 13.17 2.43 -4.81
C GLY A 65 12.17 1.27 -4.90
N LEU A 66 10.90 1.53 -5.21
CA LEU A 66 9.99 0.52 -5.74
C LEU A 66 10.35 0.21 -7.20
N CYS A 67 9.99 -0.98 -7.66
CA CYS A 67 10.24 -1.37 -9.04
C CYS A 67 9.41 -0.58 -10.05
N VAL A 68 8.22 -0.14 -9.67
CA VAL A 68 7.34 0.69 -10.50
C VAL A 68 6.53 1.64 -9.61
N ASN A 69 6.00 2.71 -10.19
CA ASN A 69 5.07 3.60 -9.52
C ASN A 69 3.74 2.90 -9.22
N LEU A 70 3.11 3.27 -8.11
CA LEU A 70 1.75 2.87 -7.79
C LEU A 70 0.78 3.57 -8.74
N ARG A 71 0.00 2.80 -9.51
CA ARG A 71 -0.94 3.37 -10.49
C ARG A 71 -2.38 3.25 -10.04
N LYS A 72 -2.84 2.02 -9.82
CA LYS A 72 -4.24 1.74 -9.50
C LYS A 72 -4.35 0.75 -8.35
N PRO A 73 -5.26 0.93 -7.38
CA PRO A 73 -5.52 -0.09 -6.39
C PRO A 73 -6.09 -1.35 -7.06
N CYS A 74 -5.68 -2.52 -6.59
CA CYS A 74 -6.23 -3.82 -6.98
C CYS A 74 -7.63 -3.99 -6.36
N ILE A 75 -8.61 -4.37 -7.19
CA ILE A 75 -9.94 -4.74 -6.71
C ILE A 75 -9.90 -6.21 -6.27
N GLN A 76 -9.52 -6.48 -5.03
CA GLN A 76 -9.56 -7.85 -4.49
C GLN A 76 -10.92 -8.12 -3.81
N VAL A 77 -11.86 -8.71 -4.57
CA VAL A 77 -13.26 -9.01 -4.17
C VAL A 77 -13.40 -10.12 -3.10
N ARG A 78 -12.32 -10.57 -2.43
CA ARG A 78 -12.37 -11.82 -1.64
C ARG A 78 -11.83 -11.82 -0.21
N ALA A 79 -11.58 -10.67 0.42
CA ALA A 79 -11.20 -10.68 1.84
C ALA A 79 -12.24 -9.96 2.71
N LEU A 80 -13.33 -10.68 2.98
CA LEU A 80 -14.24 -10.41 4.08
C LEU A 80 -13.50 -10.64 5.40
N THR A 81 -12.68 -9.67 5.81
CA THR A 81 -12.28 -9.35 7.19
C THR A 81 -11.35 -8.13 7.13
N SER A 82 -11.83 -6.98 7.60
CA SER A 82 -11.08 -5.74 7.89
C SER A 82 -10.40 -4.93 6.76
N ILE A 83 -10.43 -5.35 5.48
CA ILE A 83 -9.62 -4.75 4.39
C ILE A 83 -10.27 -3.57 3.63
N ILE A 84 -11.34 -2.94 4.11
CA ILE A 84 -12.10 -1.98 3.27
C ILE A 84 -11.60 -0.52 3.27
N TYR A 85 -10.79 -0.04 4.21
CA TYR A 85 -10.64 1.43 4.34
C TYR A 85 -9.77 2.15 3.29
N TYR A 86 -8.91 1.48 2.51
CA TYR A 86 -7.95 2.18 1.66
C TYR A 86 -8.08 1.93 0.15
N ALA A 87 -9.10 1.18 -0.29
CA ALA A 87 -9.38 0.93 -1.71
C ALA A 87 -10.58 1.71 -2.26
N LEU A 88 -11.32 2.44 -1.42
CA LEU A 88 -12.46 3.25 -1.84
C LEU A 88 -12.19 4.71 -1.49
N GLY A 89 -11.95 5.52 -2.52
CA GLY A 89 -12.00 6.98 -2.40
C GLY A 89 -13.38 7.43 -1.89
N PRO A 90 -13.50 8.69 -1.41
CA PRO A 90 -14.71 9.19 -0.78
C PRO A 90 -15.83 9.28 -1.81
N ARG A 91 -16.65 8.24 -1.90
CA ARG A 91 -17.91 8.29 -2.64
C ARG A 91 -18.97 7.41 -2.00
N PHE A 92 -19.45 7.88 -0.84
CA PHE A 92 -20.84 7.72 -0.44
C PHE A 92 -21.29 9.05 0.17
N SER A 93 -21.83 9.90 -0.71
CA SER A 93 -22.89 10.85 -0.34
C SER A 93 -24.22 10.14 -0.53
N LEU A 94 -25.15 10.47 0.38
CA LEU A 94 -26.52 9.99 0.60
C LEU A 94 -26.62 8.81 1.57
#